data_AF-A0A517NWS9-F1
#
_entry.id   AF-A0A517NWS9-F1
#
_cell.length_a   1.000
_cell.length_b   1.000
_cell.length_c   1.000
_cell.angle_alpha   90.00
_cell.angle_beta   90.00
_cell.angle_gamma   90.00
#
_symmetry.space_group_name_H-M   'P 1'
#
loop_
_entity.id
_entity.type
_entity.pdbx_description
1 polymer ?
#
loop_
_entity_poly.entity_id
_entity_poly.type
_entity_poly.pdbx_seq_one_letter_code
_entity_poly.pdbx_strand_id
1 'polypeptide(L)'
;MKNARSCFAIVVAFVLLACLVLPITFYLINRPRIPNAPLPSPNAYDTVDQASQATTAIPLDFAETNDTDALIAFVNRNQTALKLIDQSLDQPCVVRVDYESGLDEILERAAYNRPATRLLIAKARLGALTGDDSAAAMDYAKVVLLNSKLTNGGVLVHVGGALACEAYGLEGLVETTPRLTSDERKPIQAMFNRAKRKAIDLDALVARESTLLKVHHGTIRGTIISSSLNTTSPFVQQTKQADDQNQQLYLDVQSALDLPPSS
;
A
#
# COMPACT_ATOMS: atom_id res chain seq x y z
N MET A 1 -35.03 -45.72 42.55
CA MET A 1 -33.70 -45.06 42.51
C MET A 1 -33.01 -45.07 41.13
N LYS A 2 -33.35 -45.96 40.17
CA LYS A 2 -32.76 -45.95 38.80
C LYS A 2 -33.07 -44.66 38.01
N ASN A 3 -34.28 -44.10 38.18
CA ASN A 3 -34.73 -42.93 37.40
C ASN A 3 -33.95 -41.64 37.72
N ALA A 4 -33.49 -41.47 38.97
CA ALA A 4 -32.74 -40.27 39.39
C ALA A 4 -31.33 -40.21 38.76
N ARG A 5 -30.67 -41.36 38.59
CA ARG A 5 -29.35 -41.44 37.94
C ARG A 5 -29.44 -41.16 36.43
N SER A 6 -30.51 -41.63 35.79
CA SER A 6 -30.78 -41.33 34.37
C SER A 6 -31.09 -39.85 34.14
N CYS A 7 -31.90 -39.22 34.99
CA CYS A 7 -32.17 -37.77 34.88
C CYS A 7 -30.89 -36.95 35.08
N PHE A 8 -30.06 -37.29 36.07
CA PHE A 8 -28.80 -36.58 36.30
C PHE A 8 -27.83 -36.70 35.11
N ALA A 9 -27.67 -37.91 34.54
CA ALA A 9 -26.82 -38.13 33.38
C ALA A 9 -27.30 -37.33 32.14
N ILE A 10 -28.61 -37.25 31.92
CA ILE A 10 -29.19 -36.47 30.82
C ILE A 10 -28.91 -34.97 31.00
N VAL A 11 -29.10 -34.44 32.21
CA VAL A 11 -28.81 -33.02 32.50
C VAL A 11 -27.34 -32.71 32.28
N VAL A 12 -26.43 -33.55 32.78
CA VAL A 12 -24.98 -33.37 32.58
C VAL A 12 -24.62 -33.42 31.09
N ALA A 13 -25.18 -34.35 30.32
CA ALA A 13 -24.94 -34.43 28.88
C ALA A 13 -25.41 -33.16 28.13
N PHE A 14 -26.58 -32.62 28.49
CA PHE A 14 -27.09 -31.37 27.91
C PHE A 14 -26.22 -30.16 28.26
N VAL A 15 -25.75 -30.06 29.51
CA VAL A 15 -24.85 -28.98 29.93
C VAL A 15 -23.53 -29.05 29.16
N LEU A 16 -22.94 -30.25 29.02
CA LEU A 16 -21.71 -30.43 28.25
C LEU A 16 -21.90 -30.09 26.76
N LEU A 17 -23.02 -30.51 26.17
CA LEU A 17 -23.34 -30.18 24.79
C LEU A 17 -23.55 -28.67 24.60
N ALA A 18 -24.25 -28.01 25.52
CA ALA A 18 -24.45 -26.56 25.48
C ALA A 18 -23.12 -25.80 25.62
N CYS A 19 -22.23 -26.24 26.51
CA CYS A 19 -20.89 -25.69 26.67
C CYS A 19 -20.02 -25.87 25.42
N LEU A 20 -20.28 -26.87 24.58
CA LEU A 20 -19.58 -27.06 23.30
C LEU A 20 -20.21 -26.24 22.17
N VAL A 21 -21.53 -26.29 22.03
CA VAL A 21 -22.26 -25.71 20.89
C VAL A 21 -22.31 -24.18 20.99
N LEU A 22 -22.62 -23.62 22.16
CA LEU A 22 -22.76 -22.17 22.33
C LEU A 22 -21.51 -21.38 21.92
N PRO A 23 -20.27 -21.74 22.32
CA PRO A 23 -19.10 -21.00 21.86
C PRO A 23 -18.84 -21.18 20.37
N ILE A 24 -19.15 -22.35 19.77
CA ILE A 24 -19.01 -22.56 18.33
C ILE A 24 -20.03 -21.69 17.56
N THR A 25 -21.29 -21.70 17.98
CA THR A 25 -22.35 -20.88 17.35
C THR A 25 -22.06 -19.39 17.53
N PHE A 26 -21.63 -18.97 18.73
CA PHE A 26 -21.20 -17.60 18.98
C PHE A 26 -20.01 -17.20 18.10
N TYR A 27 -19.03 -18.10 17.92
CA TYR A 27 -17.89 -17.88 17.03
C TYR A 27 -18.33 -17.76 15.56
N LEU A 28 -19.23 -18.61 15.09
CA LEU A 28 -19.70 -18.59 13.69
C LEU A 28 -20.57 -17.35 13.39
N ILE A 29 -21.43 -16.94 14.33
CA ILE A 29 -22.29 -15.74 14.17
C ILE A 29 -21.46 -14.46 14.23
N ASN A 30 -20.47 -14.40 15.11
CA ASN A 30 -19.63 -13.21 15.31
C ASN A 30 -18.34 -13.25 14.47
N ARG A 31 -18.28 -14.07 13.42
CA ARG A 31 -17.20 -13.93 12.44
C ARG A 31 -17.26 -12.51 11.87
N PRO A 32 -16.17 -11.73 11.91
CA PRO A 32 -16.15 -10.40 11.33
C PRO A 32 -16.59 -10.50 9.87
N ARG A 33 -17.74 -9.91 9.52
CA ARG A 33 -18.13 -9.76 8.12
C ARG A 33 -17.23 -8.68 7.55
N ILE A 34 -16.25 -9.10 6.77
CA ILE A 34 -15.38 -8.18 6.06
C ILE A 34 -16.26 -7.44 5.03
N PRO A 35 -16.33 -6.11 5.06
CA PRO A 35 -16.97 -5.35 4.00
C PRO A 35 -16.10 -5.47 2.75
N ASN A 36 -16.38 -6.46 1.90
CA ASN A 36 -15.78 -6.53 0.58
C ASN A 36 -16.51 -5.50 -0.31
N ALA A 37 -16.04 -4.25 -0.28
CA ALA A 37 -16.42 -3.31 -1.32
C ALA A 37 -16.07 -3.92 -2.68
N PRO A 38 -16.96 -3.82 -3.69
CA PRO A 38 -16.66 -4.36 -5.01
C PRO A 38 -15.39 -3.71 -5.54
N LEU A 39 -14.42 -4.53 -5.98
CA LEU A 39 -13.20 -4.03 -6.59
C LEU A 39 -13.54 -3.36 -7.92
N PRO A 40 -12.87 -2.25 -8.26
CA PRO A 40 -13.05 -1.65 -9.56
C PRO A 40 -12.56 -2.61 -10.67
N SER A 41 -13.12 -2.50 -11.86
CA SER A 41 -12.68 -3.25 -13.03
C SER A 41 -12.60 -2.31 -14.24
N PRO A 42 -11.41 -2.04 -14.81
CA PRO A 42 -10.09 -2.52 -14.38
C PRO A 42 -9.61 -1.88 -13.05
N ASN A 43 -8.71 -2.57 -12.34
CA ASN A 43 -8.08 -2.10 -11.11
C ASN A 43 -6.59 -1.81 -11.33
N ALA A 44 -6.14 -0.61 -10.94
CA ALA A 44 -4.74 -0.23 -11.04
C ALA A 44 -3.82 -1.19 -10.27
N TYR A 45 -4.27 -1.72 -9.13
CA TYR A 45 -3.48 -2.64 -8.31
C TYR A 45 -3.08 -3.90 -9.10
N ASP A 46 -4.02 -4.48 -9.84
CA ASP A 46 -3.78 -5.69 -10.63
C ASP A 46 -2.89 -5.39 -11.85
N THR A 47 -3.04 -4.21 -12.45
CA THR A 47 -2.15 -3.76 -13.55
C THR A 47 -0.72 -3.51 -13.05
N VAL A 48 -0.54 -2.98 -11.83
CA VAL A 48 0.78 -2.78 -11.20
C VAL A 48 1.43 -4.11 -10.87
N ASP A 49 0.66 -5.07 -10.36
CA ASP A 49 1.15 -6.43 -10.12
C ASP A 49 1.68 -7.07 -11.42
N GLN A 50 0.93 -6.96 -12.52
CA GLN A 50 1.40 -7.39 -13.84
C GLN A 50 2.67 -6.65 -14.29
N ALA A 51 2.76 -5.33 -14.07
CA ALA A 51 3.93 -4.54 -14.40
C ALA A 51 5.18 -5.01 -13.62
N SER A 52 4.99 -5.32 -12.34
CA SER A 52 6.06 -5.83 -11.50
C SER A 52 6.52 -7.22 -11.89
N GLN A 53 5.61 -8.12 -12.25
CA GLN A 53 5.96 -9.44 -12.78
C GLN A 53 6.70 -9.35 -14.12
N ALA A 54 6.37 -8.35 -14.94
CA ALA A 54 7.08 -8.05 -16.18
C ALA A 54 8.42 -7.33 -15.97
N THR A 55 8.72 -6.87 -14.75
CA THR A 55 9.97 -6.17 -14.43
C THR A 55 11.08 -7.19 -14.16
N THR A 56 12.22 -7.05 -14.86
CA THR A 56 13.41 -7.84 -14.57
C THR A 56 13.93 -7.56 -13.17
N ALA A 57 14.54 -8.57 -12.53
CA ALA A 57 15.11 -8.43 -11.19
C ALA A 57 15.93 -7.13 -11.06
N ILE A 58 15.64 -6.35 -10.02
CA ILE A 58 16.23 -5.04 -9.78
C ILE A 58 17.63 -5.22 -9.18
N PRO A 59 18.70 -4.76 -9.86
CA PRO A 59 19.97 -4.49 -9.20
C PRO A 59 19.74 -3.55 -8.03
N LEU A 60 20.27 -3.89 -6.85
CA LEU A 60 20.06 -3.09 -5.64
C LEU A 60 20.45 -1.61 -5.85
N ASP A 61 19.60 -0.73 -5.31
CA ASP A 61 19.83 0.70 -5.07
C ASP A 61 19.86 1.67 -6.26
N PHE A 62 18.87 1.58 -7.15
CA PHE A 62 18.71 2.58 -8.22
C PHE A 62 18.23 3.95 -7.77
N ALA A 63 17.78 4.10 -6.52
CA ALA A 63 17.43 5.42 -6.01
C ALA A 63 18.69 6.27 -5.77
N GLU A 64 19.79 5.64 -5.38
CA GLU A 64 21.04 6.32 -5.02
C GLU A 64 22.15 6.14 -6.06
N THR A 65 21.98 5.25 -7.05
CA THR A 65 22.99 5.06 -8.10
C THR A 65 23.21 6.31 -8.95
N ASN A 66 24.45 6.49 -9.37
CA ASN A 66 24.86 7.44 -10.41
C ASN A 66 25.39 6.73 -11.68
N ASP A 67 25.21 5.41 -11.77
CA ASP A 67 25.57 4.64 -12.96
C ASP A 67 24.50 4.80 -14.05
N THR A 68 24.67 5.84 -14.86
CA THR A 68 23.74 6.19 -15.95
C THR A 68 23.62 5.07 -16.99
N ASP A 69 24.70 4.37 -17.34
CA ASP A 69 24.66 3.29 -18.34
C ASP A 69 23.86 2.09 -17.83
N ALA A 70 24.01 1.73 -16.56
CA ALA A 70 23.20 0.69 -15.93
C ALA A 70 21.71 1.07 -15.88
N LEU A 71 21.39 2.33 -15.56
CA LEU A 71 20.02 2.84 -15.57
C LEU A 71 19.40 2.80 -16.98
N ILE A 72 20.14 3.24 -18.01
CA ILE A 72 19.69 3.15 -19.41
C ILE A 72 19.39 1.69 -19.78
N ALA A 73 20.32 0.78 -19.50
CA ALA A 73 20.13 -0.63 -19.81
C ALA A 73 18.93 -1.23 -19.08
N PHE A 74 18.72 -0.86 -17.81
CA PHE A 74 17.60 -1.33 -17.01
C PHE A 74 16.27 -0.78 -17.50
N VAL A 75 16.15 0.52 -17.75
CA VAL A 75 14.93 1.16 -18.27
C VAL A 75 14.57 0.61 -19.65
N ASN A 76 15.55 0.44 -20.55
CA ASN A 76 15.33 -0.09 -21.89
C ASN A 76 14.86 -1.55 -21.89
N ARG A 77 15.31 -2.37 -20.94
CA ARG A 77 14.87 -3.77 -20.83
C ARG A 77 13.43 -3.90 -20.33
N ASN A 78 12.92 -2.90 -19.63
CA ASN A 78 11.64 -2.95 -18.91
C ASN A 78 10.54 -2.08 -19.54
N GLN A 79 10.61 -1.80 -20.83
CA GLN A 79 9.62 -0.97 -21.54
C GLN A 79 8.19 -1.53 -21.47
N THR A 80 8.02 -2.86 -21.45
CA THR A 80 6.71 -3.49 -21.28
C THR A 80 6.10 -3.17 -19.91
N ALA A 81 6.89 -3.25 -18.84
CA ALA A 81 6.45 -2.90 -17.50
C ALA A 81 6.11 -1.41 -17.38
N LEU A 82 6.90 -0.52 -17.99
CA LEU A 82 6.61 0.93 -18.03
C LEU A 82 5.27 1.24 -18.70
N LYS A 83 4.92 0.56 -19.79
CA LYS A 83 3.60 0.73 -20.43
C LYS A 83 2.44 0.33 -19.52
N LEU A 84 2.59 -0.76 -18.76
CA LEU A 84 1.60 -1.20 -17.77
C LEU A 84 1.49 -0.19 -16.62
N ILE A 85 2.62 0.36 -16.16
CA ILE A 85 2.63 1.44 -15.15
C ILE A 85 1.84 2.64 -15.66
N ASP A 86 2.14 3.13 -16.86
CA ASP A 86 1.43 4.27 -17.46
C ASP A 86 -0.08 3.99 -17.57
N GLN A 87 -0.47 2.78 -18.01
CA GLN A 87 -1.87 2.35 -18.05
C GLN A 87 -2.53 2.37 -16.65
N SER A 88 -1.81 1.99 -15.61
CA SER A 88 -2.34 1.94 -14.24
C SER A 88 -2.65 3.32 -13.66
N LEU A 89 -2.01 4.39 -14.15
CA LEU A 89 -2.17 5.76 -13.62
C LEU A 89 -3.60 6.30 -13.82
N ASP A 90 -4.29 5.86 -14.87
CA ASP A 90 -5.65 6.30 -15.20
C ASP A 90 -6.76 5.40 -14.62
N GLN A 91 -6.40 4.26 -14.04
CA GLN A 91 -7.37 3.31 -13.48
C GLN A 91 -7.73 3.66 -12.01
N PRO A 92 -8.96 3.42 -11.53
CA PRO A 92 -9.22 3.39 -10.09
C PRO A 92 -8.36 2.33 -9.39
N CYS A 93 -7.96 2.57 -8.14
CA CYS A 93 -7.12 1.65 -7.38
C CYS A 93 -7.73 1.32 -6.03
N VAL A 94 -7.91 0.02 -5.77
CA VAL A 94 -8.19 -0.51 -4.44
C VAL A 94 -7.33 -1.75 -4.25
N VAL A 95 -6.49 -1.74 -3.22
CA VAL A 95 -5.69 -2.89 -2.82
C VAL A 95 -6.63 -3.99 -2.34
N ARG A 96 -6.53 -5.17 -2.96
CA ARG A 96 -7.26 -6.34 -2.54
C ARG A 96 -6.57 -6.95 -1.32
N VAL A 97 -7.20 -6.80 -0.16
CA VAL A 97 -6.86 -7.61 1.02
C VAL A 97 -7.71 -8.87 0.93
N ASP A 98 -7.11 -9.93 0.41
CA ASP A 98 -7.77 -11.23 0.38
C ASP A 98 -7.63 -11.89 1.75
N TYR A 99 -8.73 -11.99 2.48
CA TYR A 99 -8.75 -12.57 3.82
C TYR A 99 -8.78 -14.11 3.80
N GLU A 100 -8.88 -14.72 2.61
CA GLU A 100 -8.78 -16.17 2.43
C GLU A 100 -7.33 -16.61 2.12
N SER A 101 -6.52 -15.72 1.53
CA SER A 101 -5.09 -15.94 1.24
C SER A 101 -4.26 -16.13 2.52
N GLY A 102 -3.12 -16.84 2.46
CA GLY A 102 -2.22 -16.92 3.62
C GLY A 102 -1.59 -15.55 3.95
N LEU A 103 -1.20 -15.31 5.21
CA LEU A 103 -0.45 -14.09 5.57
C LEU A 103 0.82 -13.93 4.73
N ASP A 104 1.53 -15.03 4.45
CA ASP A 104 2.71 -15.04 3.59
C ASP A 104 2.40 -14.55 2.18
N GLU A 105 1.27 -14.98 1.60
CA GLU A 105 0.83 -14.54 0.27
C GLU A 105 0.48 -13.04 0.26
N ILE A 106 -0.12 -12.52 1.33
CA ILE A 106 -0.39 -11.08 1.48
C ILE A 106 0.91 -10.29 1.54
N LEU A 107 1.89 -10.77 2.30
CA LEU A 107 3.21 -10.13 2.41
C LEU A 107 3.96 -10.19 1.07
N GLU A 108 3.87 -11.32 0.36
CA GLU A 108 4.46 -11.50 -0.96
C GLU A 108 3.84 -10.55 -1.98
N ARG A 109 2.51 -10.45 -2.02
CA ARG A 109 1.77 -9.49 -2.86
C ARG A 109 2.10 -8.04 -2.54
N ALA A 110 2.26 -7.70 -1.26
CA ALA A 110 2.69 -6.36 -0.88
C ALA A 110 4.13 -6.07 -1.36
N ALA A 111 5.01 -7.07 -1.36
CA ALA A 111 6.35 -6.96 -1.91
C ALA A 111 6.36 -6.85 -3.44
N TYR A 112 5.40 -7.51 -4.13
CA TYR A 112 5.32 -7.51 -5.58
C TYR A 112 5.02 -6.14 -6.19
N ASN A 113 4.45 -5.15 -5.51
CA ASN A 113 4.26 -3.82 -6.13
C ASN A 113 5.55 -2.97 -6.18
N ARG A 114 6.58 -3.37 -5.42
CA ARG A 114 7.82 -2.61 -5.29
C ARG A 114 8.63 -2.57 -6.59
N PRO A 115 8.75 -3.68 -7.37
CA PRO A 115 9.44 -3.64 -8.64
C PRO A 115 8.98 -2.56 -9.63
N ALA A 116 7.68 -2.50 -9.93
CA ALA A 116 7.12 -1.50 -10.84
C ALA A 116 7.41 -0.07 -10.37
N THR A 117 7.23 0.18 -9.07
CA THR A 117 7.48 1.51 -8.50
C THR A 117 8.96 1.90 -8.55
N ARG A 118 9.85 0.96 -8.22
CA ARG A 118 11.31 1.17 -8.32
C ARG A 118 11.78 1.37 -9.75
N LEU A 119 11.16 0.70 -10.71
CA LEU A 119 11.42 0.92 -12.13
C LEU A 119 11.06 2.36 -12.55
N LEU A 120 9.93 2.87 -12.07
CA LEU A 120 9.54 4.26 -12.34
C LEU A 120 10.49 5.26 -11.67
N ILE A 121 10.93 5.00 -10.44
CA ILE A 121 11.96 5.81 -9.76
C ILE A 121 13.28 5.80 -10.53
N ALA A 122 13.72 4.63 -10.99
CA ALA A 122 14.94 4.50 -11.80
C ALA A 122 14.86 5.29 -13.11
N LYS A 123 13.68 5.30 -13.76
CA LYS A 123 13.43 6.10 -14.96
C LYS A 123 13.50 7.61 -14.67
N ALA A 124 12.88 8.06 -13.58
CA ALA A 124 12.93 9.46 -13.17
C ALA A 124 14.38 9.91 -12.84
N ARG A 125 15.12 9.06 -12.10
CA ARG A 125 16.53 9.29 -11.77
C ARG A 125 17.40 9.38 -13.02
N LEU A 126 17.19 8.49 -14.00
CA LEU A 126 17.88 8.54 -15.29
C LEU A 126 17.67 9.91 -15.97
N GLY A 127 16.42 10.38 -16.05
CA GLY A 127 16.10 11.69 -16.62
C GLY A 127 16.88 12.82 -15.94
N ALA A 128 16.90 12.81 -14.60
CA ALA A 128 17.62 13.80 -13.79
C ALA A 128 19.14 13.76 -14.05
N LEU A 129 19.74 12.57 -14.10
CA LEU A 129 21.19 12.41 -14.36
C LEU A 129 21.57 12.80 -15.80
N THR A 130 20.66 12.66 -16.76
CA THR A 130 20.87 13.08 -18.16
C THR A 130 20.54 14.55 -18.42
N GLY A 131 20.10 15.30 -17.41
CA GLY A 131 19.75 16.72 -17.52
C GLY A 131 18.40 17.00 -18.19
N ASP A 132 17.55 15.99 -18.35
CA ASP A 132 16.16 16.16 -18.81
C ASP A 132 15.23 16.33 -17.59
N ASP A 133 15.35 17.50 -16.94
CA ASP A 133 14.63 17.81 -15.70
C ASP A 133 13.10 17.74 -15.86
N SER A 134 12.59 18.10 -17.04
CA SER A 134 11.15 18.08 -17.34
C SER A 134 10.61 16.66 -17.39
N ALA A 135 11.29 15.76 -18.11
CA ALA A 135 10.92 14.35 -18.13
C ALA A 135 11.09 13.69 -16.75
N ALA A 136 12.18 14.01 -16.04
CA ALA A 136 12.44 13.51 -14.70
C ALA A 136 11.33 13.90 -13.71
N ALA A 137 10.98 15.18 -13.65
CA ALA A 137 9.90 15.69 -12.80
C ALA A 137 8.56 15.01 -13.13
N MET A 138 8.27 14.78 -14.42
CA MET A 138 7.05 14.08 -14.83
C MET A 138 7.02 12.65 -14.29
N ASP A 139 8.11 11.91 -14.44
CA ASP A 139 8.19 10.54 -13.93
C ASP A 139 8.16 10.50 -12.39
N TYR A 140 8.78 11.46 -11.69
CA TYR A 140 8.62 11.61 -10.24
C TYR A 140 7.17 11.91 -9.81
N ALA A 141 6.45 12.78 -10.53
CA ALA A 141 5.02 13.02 -10.27
C ALA A 141 4.17 11.76 -10.50
N LYS A 142 4.54 10.91 -11.47
CA LYS A 142 3.90 9.60 -11.65
C LYS A 142 4.19 8.66 -10.47
N VAL A 143 5.39 8.68 -9.89
CA VAL A 143 5.72 7.92 -8.66
C VAL A 143 4.77 8.34 -7.54
N VAL A 144 4.59 9.64 -7.33
CA VAL A 144 3.70 10.19 -6.29
C VAL A 144 2.25 9.74 -6.54
N LEU A 145 1.73 9.94 -7.76
CA LEU A 145 0.37 9.52 -8.12
C LEU A 145 0.16 8.02 -7.92
N LEU A 146 1.07 7.19 -8.41
CA LEU A 146 0.95 5.74 -8.30
C LEU A 146 0.89 5.29 -6.85
N ASN A 147 1.81 5.78 -6.01
CA ASN A 147 1.88 5.34 -4.62
C ASN A 147 0.72 5.86 -3.77
N SER A 148 0.24 7.09 -4.02
CA SER A 148 -0.98 7.59 -3.37
C SER A 148 -2.16 6.63 -3.60
N LYS A 149 -2.27 6.07 -4.80
CA LYS A 149 -3.31 5.11 -5.17
C LYS A 149 -3.13 3.76 -4.48
N LEU A 150 -1.90 3.28 -4.36
CA LEU A 150 -1.56 2.00 -3.72
C LEU A 150 -1.77 2.00 -2.20
N THR A 151 -2.02 3.15 -1.56
CA THR A 151 -2.43 3.19 -0.14
C THR A 151 -3.91 2.86 0.08
N ASN A 152 -4.74 2.89 -0.97
CA ASN A 152 -6.19 2.76 -0.83
C ASN A 152 -6.62 1.31 -0.59
N GLY A 153 -7.28 1.06 0.54
CA GLY A 153 -7.83 -0.27 0.86
C GLY A 153 -6.84 -1.28 1.41
N GLY A 154 -5.53 -0.98 1.40
CA GLY A 154 -4.48 -1.88 1.86
C GLY A 154 -4.36 -2.00 3.38
N VAL A 155 -3.47 -2.89 3.82
CA VAL A 155 -3.07 -3.02 5.23
C VAL A 155 -1.67 -2.40 5.46
N LEU A 156 -1.11 -2.45 6.67
CA LEU A 156 0.07 -1.66 7.06
C LEU A 156 1.26 -1.87 6.11
N VAL A 157 1.53 -3.12 5.69
CA VAL A 157 2.66 -3.42 4.78
C VAL A 157 2.51 -2.76 3.40
N HIS A 158 1.28 -2.63 2.90
CA HIS A 158 0.99 -1.98 1.62
C HIS A 158 1.20 -0.47 1.74
N VAL A 159 0.62 0.12 2.79
CA VAL A 159 0.70 1.56 3.04
C VAL A 159 2.14 1.99 3.31
N GLY A 160 2.86 1.32 4.21
CA GLY A 160 4.25 1.65 4.51
C GLY A 160 5.16 1.51 3.29
N GLY A 161 4.96 0.48 2.46
CA GLY A 161 5.71 0.31 1.22
C GLY A 161 5.45 1.42 0.20
N ALA A 162 4.19 1.82 0.03
CA ALA A 162 3.80 2.90 -0.87
C ALA A 162 4.33 4.26 -0.39
N LEU A 163 4.23 4.56 0.91
CA LEU A 163 4.75 5.80 1.50
C LEU A 163 6.25 5.97 1.27
N ALA A 164 7.02 4.91 1.51
CA ALA A 164 8.47 4.93 1.31
C ALA A 164 8.84 5.21 -0.15
N CYS A 165 8.09 4.67 -1.11
CA CYS A 165 8.33 4.94 -2.52
C CYS A 165 7.82 6.33 -2.96
N GLU A 166 6.72 6.80 -2.38
CA GLU A 166 6.19 8.15 -2.60
C GLU A 166 7.21 9.22 -2.19
N ALA A 167 7.95 9.03 -1.09
CA ALA A 167 9.00 9.94 -0.64
C ALA A 167 10.03 10.23 -1.74
N TYR A 168 10.53 9.21 -2.46
CA TYR A 168 11.45 9.41 -3.59
C TYR A 168 10.84 10.25 -4.72
N GLY A 169 9.53 10.08 -4.97
CA GLY A 169 8.79 10.92 -5.91
C GLY A 169 8.75 12.39 -5.48
N LEU A 170 8.47 12.63 -4.20
CA LEU A 170 8.38 13.99 -3.67
C LEU A 170 9.74 14.67 -3.59
N GLU A 171 10.77 13.99 -3.08
CA GLU A 171 12.14 14.52 -3.01
C GLU A 171 12.67 14.87 -4.41
N GLY A 172 12.46 13.98 -5.39
CA GLY A 172 12.80 14.23 -6.78
C GLY A 172 12.09 15.45 -7.37
N LEU A 173 10.81 15.66 -7.01
CA LEU A 173 10.07 16.87 -7.41
C LEU A 173 10.62 18.13 -6.74
N VAL A 174 10.94 18.10 -5.44
CA VAL A 174 11.57 19.24 -4.75
C VAL A 174 12.87 19.64 -5.43
N GLU A 175 13.68 18.66 -5.86
CA GLU A 175 14.96 18.91 -6.51
C GLU A 175 14.83 19.43 -7.96
N THR A 176 13.94 18.83 -8.75
CA THR A 176 13.84 19.10 -10.20
C THR A 176 12.98 20.32 -10.52
N THR A 177 11.90 20.56 -9.77
CA THR A 177 10.91 21.62 -10.06
C THR A 177 11.50 23.03 -10.14
N PRO A 178 12.45 23.45 -9.27
CA PRO A 178 13.06 24.77 -9.35
C PRO A 178 13.76 25.06 -10.69
N ARG A 179 14.19 24.02 -11.40
CA ARG A 179 14.89 24.12 -12.70
C ARG A 179 13.93 24.20 -13.90
N LEU A 180 12.64 23.95 -13.68
CA LEU A 180 11.62 23.95 -14.74
C LEU A 180 11.11 25.35 -15.06
N THR A 181 10.82 25.57 -16.34
CA THR A 181 10.05 26.74 -16.80
C THR A 181 8.58 26.65 -16.37
N SER A 182 7.86 27.77 -16.44
CA SER A 182 6.43 27.81 -16.09
C SER A 182 5.59 26.87 -16.98
N ASP A 183 5.92 26.74 -18.26
CA ASP A 183 5.19 25.84 -19.17
C ASP A 183 5.45 24.37 -18.88
N GLU A 184 6.66 24.00 -18.46
CA GLU A 184 7.01 22.64 -18.03
C GLU A 184 6.36 22.27 -16.70
N ARG A 185 6.16 23.22 -15.77
CA ARG A 185 5.50 22.95 -14.49
C ARG A 185 4.02 22.61 -14.63
N LYS A 186 3.30 23.16 -15.60
CA LYS A 186 1.85 22.94 -15.79
C LYS A 186 1.45 21.46 -15.87
N PRO A 187 2.07 20.61 -16.73
CA PRO A 187 1.73 19.19 -16.77
C PRO A 187 2.12 18.44 -15.48
N ILE A 188 3.19 18.87 -14.78
CA ILE A 188 3.60 18.32 -13.48
C ILE A 188 2.57 18.64 -12.39
N GLN A 189 2.12 19.89 -12.31
CA GLN A 189 1.04 20.32 -11.43
C GLN A 189 -0.24 19.51 -11.68
N ALA A 190 -0.61 19.31 -12.95
CA ALA A 190 -1.79 18.51 -13.28
C ALA A 190 -1.64 17.06 -12.81
N MET A 191 -0.48 16.45 -12.97
CA MET A 191 -0.19 15.09 -12.49
C MET A 191 -0.20 15.03 -10.95
N PHE A 192 0.49 15.95 -10.28
CA PHE A 192 0.59 16.02 -8.83
C PHE A 192 -0.79 16.28 -8.17
N ASN A 193 -1.60 17.15 -8.76
CA ASN A 193 -2.96 17.41 -8.29
C ASN A 193 -3.90 16.19 -8.41
N ARG A 194 -3.60 15.22 -9.28
CA ARG A 194 -4.35 13.95 -9.33
C ARG A 194 -4.03 13.05 -8.14
N ALA A 195 -2.86 13.19 -7.53
CA ALA A 195 -2.45 12.37 -6.40
C ALA A 195 -3.20 12.68 -5.10
N LYS A 196 -4.04 13.75 -5.07
CA LYS A 196 -4.81 14.27 -3.91
C LYS A 196 -4.66 13.41 -2.66
N ARG A 197 -3.65 13.73 -1.87
CA ARG A 197 -3.31 12.94 -0.69
C ARG A 197 -4.25 13.28 0.44
N LYS A 198 -4.92 12.27 0.97
CA LYS A 198 -5.59 12.36 2.28
C LYS A 198 -4.61 11.85 3.32
N ALA A 199 -4.57 12.51 4.48
CA ALA A 199 -3.85 11.98 5.63
C ALA A 199 -4.31 10.56 5.92
N ILE A 200 -3.39 9.69 6.30
CA ILE A 200 -3.72 8.30 6.59
C ILE A 200 -4.48 8.25 7.91
N ASP A 201 -5.68 7.67 7.87
CA ASP A 201 -6.40 7.29 9.09
C ASP A 201 -5.73 6.05 9.69
N LEU A 202 -4.77 6.30 10.60
CA LEU A 202 -3.96 5.27 11.21
C LEU A 202 -4.79 4.31 12.07
N ASP A 203 -5.84 4.81 12.71
CA ASP A 203 -6.75 3.99 13.52
C ASP A 203 -7.56 3.05 12.64
N ALA A 204 -8.08 3.54 11.51
CA ALA A 204 -8.76 2.70 10.52
C ALA A 204 -7.80 1.66 9.90
N LEU A 205 -6.55 2.03 9.65
CA LEU A 205 -5.53 1.13 9.12
C LEU A 205 -5.18 0.01 10.11
N VAL A 206 -4.96 0.35 11.38
CA VAL A 206 -4.73 -0.61 12.47
C VAL A 206 -5.94 -1.52 12.68
N ALA A 207 -7.16 -0.96 12.63
CA ALA A 207 -8.39 -1.76 12.73
C ALA A 207 -8.53 -2.78 11.59
N ARG A 208 -8.14 -2.41 10.36
CA ARG A 208 -8.13 -3.30 9.20
C ARG A 208 -7.12 -4.44 9.35
N GLU A 209 -5.90 -4.13 9.79
CA GLU A 209 -4.85 -5.11 10.08
C GLU A 209 -5.26 -6.05 11.22
N SER A 210 -5.83 -5.52 12.31
CA SER A 210 -6.36 -6.34 13.42
C SER A 210 -7.44 -7.31 12.94
N THR A 211 -8.32 -6.85 12.04
CA THR A 211 -9.34 -7.71 11.43
C THR A 211 -8.70 -8.82 10.61
N LEU A 212 -7.69 -8.51 9.80
CA LEU A 212 -6.94 -9.48 9.00
C LEU A 212 -6.33 -10.58 9.87
N LEU A 213 -5.62 -10.20 10.93
CA LEU A 213 -4.98 -11.16 11.85
C LEU A 213 -5.97 -12.04 12.59
N LYS A 214 -7.14 -11.51 12.97
CA LYS A 214 -8.23 -12.28 13.59
C LYS A 214 -8.82 -13.31 12.63
N VAL A 215 -8.87 -13.01 11.33
CA VAL A 215 -9.35 -13.96 10.32
C VAL A 215 -8.33 -15.09 10.14
N HIS A 216 -7.03 -14.79 10.00
CA HIS A 216 -6.02 -15.83 9.75
C HIS A 216 -5.66 -16.67 10.98
N HIS A 217 -5.54 -16.05 12.15
CA HIS A 217 -5.08 -16.75 13.36
C HIS A 217 -6.23 -17.15 14.29
N GLY A 218 -7.47 -16.85 13.92
CA GLY A 218 -8.63 -16.97 14.79
C GLY A 218 -8.70 -15.86 15.84
N THR A 219 -9.88 -15.67 16.43
CA THR A 219 -10.17 -14.52 17.30
C THR A 219 -9.20 -14.38 18.48
N ILE A 220 -8.87 -15.48 19.17
CA ILE A 220 -8.04 -15.43 20.38
C ILE A 220 -6.59 -15.05 20.02
N ARG A 221 -5.93 -15.87 19.19
CA ARG A 221 -4.54 -15.64 18.80
C ARG A 221 -4.40 -14.34 18.00
N GLY A 222 -5.32 -14.05 17.10
CA GLY A 222 -5.35 -12.79 16.35
C GLY A 222 -5.54 -11.56 17.24
N THR A 223 -6.34 -11.65 18.32
CA THR A 223 -6.44 -10.55 19.31
C THR A 223 -5.12 -10.35 20.05
N ILE A 224 -4.46 -11.42 20.48
CA ILE A 224 -3.15 -11.34 21.13
C ILE A 224 -2.13 -10.69 20.19
N ILE A 225 -2.04 -11.15 18.93
CA ILE A 225 -1.11 -10.57 17.94
C ILE A 225 -1.48 -9.11 17.66
N SER A 226 -2.75 -8.80 17.39
CA SER A 226 -3.16 -7.43 17.08
C SER A 226 -3.05 -6.47 18.28
N SER A 227 -3.01 -6.97 19.51
CA SER A 227 -2.77 -6.13 20.69
C SER A 227 -1.37 -5.50 20.70
N SER A 228 -0.39 -6.12 20.02
CA SER A 228 0.92 -5.52 19.80
C SER A 228 0.93 -4.51 18.65
N LEU A 229 -0.09 -4.52 17.78
CA LEU A 229 -0.33 -3.52 16.74
C LEU A 229 -1.20 -2.39 17.28
N ASN A 230 -0.73 -1.72 18.32
CA ASN A 230 -1.32 -0.47 18.76
C ASN A 230 -0.60 0.71 18.09
N THR A 231 -1.13 1.92 18.30
CA THR A 231 -0.54 3.15 17.76
C THR A 231 0.88 3.39 18.26
N THR A 232 1.30 2.78 19.38
CA THR A 232 2.67 2.89 19.91
C THR A 232 3.64 1.85 19.35
N SER A 233 3.18 0.91 18.52
CA SER A 233 4.06 -0.12 17.95
C SER A 233 5.08 0.51 16.99
N PRO A 234 6.33 0.02 16.96
CA PRO A 234 7.38 0.62 16.13
C PRO A 234 6.99 0.73 14.64
N PHE A 235 6.30 -0.27 14.10
CA PHE A 235 5.90 -0.27 12.69
C PHE A 235 4.79 0.74 12.38
N VAL A 236 3.83 0.89 13.29
CA VAL A 236 2.76 1.90 13.17
C VAL A 236 3.34 3.31 13.32
N GLN A 237 4.27 3.51 14.26
CA GLN A 237 5.00 4.77 14.41
C GLN A 237 5.86 5.10 13.20
N GLN A 238 6.57 4.13 12.62
CA GLN A 238 7.33 4.34 11.39
C GLN A 238 6.42 4.70 10.21
N THR A 239 5.26 4.06 10.09
CA THR A 239 4.27 4.39 9.05
C THR A 239 3.74 5.81 9.24
N LYS A 240 3.45 6.20 10.49
CA LYS A 240 3.03 7.58 10.82
C LYS A 240 4.13 8.59 10.51
N GLN A 241 5.36 8.32 10.92
CA GLN A 241 6.49 9.20 10.66
C GLN A 241 6.72 9.38 9.16
N ALA A 242 6.61 8.30 8.37
CA ALA A 242 6.68 8.38 6.91
C ALA A 242 5.50 9.18 6.32
N ASP A 243 4.29 9.05 6.87
CA ASP A 243 3.15 9.87 6.48
C ASP A 243 3.40 11.36 6.75
N ASP A 244 3.84 11.70 7.97
CA ASP A 244 4.13 13.06 8.40
C ASP A 244 5.27 13.68 7.55
N GLN A 245 6.32 12.91 7.26
CA GLN A 245 7.41 13.35 6.37
C GLN A 245 6.91 13.60 4.94
N ASN A 246 6.11 12.69 4.38
CA ASN A 246 5.52 12.90 3.06
C ASN A 246 4.60 14.12 3.06
N GLN A 247 3.81 14.37 4.11
CA GLN A 247 2.98 15.57 4.21
C GLN A 247 3.83 16.85 4.13
N GLN A 248 4.98 16.90 4.82
CA GLN A 248 5.88 18.04 4.72
C GLN A 248 6.44 18.20 3.30
N LEU A 249 6.92 17.11 2.70
CA LEU A 249 7.42 17.13 1.33
C LEU A 249 6.33 17.54 0.31
N TYR A 250 5.07 17.19 0.54
CA TYR A 250 3.95 17.66 -0.28
C TYR A 250 3.81 19.18 -0.23
N LEU A 251 3.95 19.79 0.95
CA LEU A 251 3.91 21.25 1.09
C LEU A 251 5.10 21.90 0.36
N ASP A 252 6.28 21.29 0.44
CA ASP A 252 7.48 21.77 -0.25
C ASP A 252 7.30 21.70 -1.77
N VAL A 253 6.74 20.60 -2.30
CA VAL A 253 6.40 20.44 -3.71
C VAL A 253 5.30 21.42 -4.14
N GLN A 254 4.26 21.63 -3.32
CA GLN A 254 3.22 22.64 -3.60
C GLN A 254 3.83 24.03 -3.74
N SER A 255 4.73 24.40 -2.81
CA SER A 255 5.47 25.66 -2.87
C SER A 255 6.34 25.75 -4.14
N ALA A 256 7.11 24.71 -4.44
CA ALA A 256 7.98 24.67 -5.63
C ALA A 256 7.20 24.75 -6.95
N LEU A 257 5.99 24.17 -6.98
CA LEU A 257 5.08 24.20 -8.12
C LEU A 257 4.15 25.42 -8.14
N ASP A 258 4.31 26.41 -7.25
CA ASP A 258 3.41 27.58 -7.15
C ASP A 258 1.92 27.21 -7.01
N LEU A 259 1.62 26.08 -6.36
CA LEU A 259 0.27 25.61 -6.11
C LEU A 259 -0.32 26.26 -4.85
N PRO A 260 -1.62 26.61 -4.84
CA PRO A 260 -2.26 27.05 -3.62
C PRO A 260 -2.23 25.92 -2.58
N PRO A 261 -2.13 26.26 -1.28
CA PRO A 261 -2.21 25.25 -0.22
C PRO A 261 -3.53 24.49 -0.35
N SER A 262 -3.45 23.16 -0.34
CA SER A 262 -4.63 22.30 -0.41
C SER A 262 -5.50 22.50 0.83
N SER A 263 -6.73 23.00 0.63
CA SER A 263 -7.79 23.13 1.64
C SER A 263 -8.35 21.78 2.08
#